data_AF-A0A961RPK8-F1
#
_entry.id   AF-A0A961RPK8-F1
#
_cell.length_a   1.000
_cell.length_b   1.000
_cell.length_c   1.000
_cell.angle_alpha   90.00
_cell.angle_beta   90.00
_cell.angle_gamma   90.00
#
_symmetry.space_group_name_H-M   'P 1'
#
loop_
_entity.id
_entity.type
_entity.pdbx_description
1 polymer ?
#
loop_
_entity_poly.entity_id
_entity_poly.type
_entity_poly.pdbx_seq_one_letter_code
_entity_poly.pdbx_strand_id
1 'polypeptide(L)'
;MARDTTDERPLDGFADMVGWMEAGCKPPEDWRIGTEHEKFPFYVDGNRPVPYGGDNGIRAILEGMREKLGWEPIIDAGHIIGLVEPTGQGAISLEPGGQFELSGAPLETIHQTCREGNAHLAQVREIAEPLGIRFLGMGASPKWTLAETPRMPKSRYDIMTGYMPKVGSQGLDMMYRTCTIQVNLDFDSETDMRRKMQVSMKLQPLATVLFASSPFTEGAPNGLQSWRGDIWRDVDNQRSGLLPFVFSSDFGFADYAEWALDVPMYF
;
A
#
# COMPACT_ATOMS: atom_id res chain seq x y z
N MET A 1 -1.72 -2.54 -7.48
CA MET A 1 -1.37 -1.11 -7.36
C MET A 1 -0.16 -0.65 -8.17
N ALA A 2 0.79 -1.51 -8.57
CA ALA A 2 2.00 -1.03 -9.24
C ALA A 2 1.77 -0.55 -10.69
N ARG A 3 0.81 -1.17 -11.39
CA ARG A 3 0.35 -0.74 -12.71
C ARG A 3 -1.13 -0.42 -12.61
N ASP A 4 -1.50 0.82 -12.84
CA ASP A 4 -2.90 1.19 -12.97
C ASP A 4 -3.46 0.45 -14.20
N THR A 5 -4.39 -0.46 -13.97
CA THR A 5 -5.15 -1.10 -15.05
C THR A 5 -6.31 -0.19 -15.39
N THR A 6 -6.12 0.65 -16.39
CA THR A 6 -7.17 1.56 -16.87
C THR A 6 -8.08 0.82 -17.85
N ASP A 7 -9.35 0.64 -17.49
CA ASP A 7 -10.42 0.34 -18.44
C ASP A 7 -10.99 1.69 -18.91
N GLU A 8 -10.72 2.09 -20.16
CA GLU A 8 -11.21 3.36 -20.73
C GLU A 8 -12.65 3.28 -21.23
N ARG A 9 -13.33 2.14 -21.03
CA ARG A 9 -14.74 1.99 -21.39
C ARG A 9 -15.60 3.01 -20.63
N PRO A 10 -16.43 3.80 -21.32
CA PRO A 10 -17.38 4.69 -20.67
C PRO A 10 -18.35 3.91 -19.78
N LEU A 11 -18.73 4.50 -18.64
CA LEU A 11 -19.84 4.01 -17.83
C LEU A 11 -21.16 4.49 -18.47
N ASP A 12 -22.06 3.57 -18.76
CA ASP A 12 -23.41 3.85 -19.27
C ASP A 12 -24.39 4.16 -18.12
N GLY A 13 -24.09 3.70 -16.90
CA GLY A 13 -24.83 4.07 -15.71
C GLY A 13 -24.32 3.44 -14.40
N PHE A 14 -25.04 3.70 -13.31
CA PHE A 14 -24.69 3.19 -11.97
C PHE A 14 -24.58 1.65 -11.91
N ALA A 15 -25.39 0.95 -12.71
CA ALA A 15 -25.35 -0.51 -12.79
C ALA A 15 -23.98 -1.05 -13.24
N ASP A 16 -23.22 -0.30 -14.04
CA ASP A 16 -21.89 -0.73 -14.47
C ASP A 16 -20.88 -0.72 -13.31
N MET A 17 -21.02 0.22 -12.37
CA MET A 17 -20.18 0.28 -11.18
C MET A 17 -20.45 -0.89 -10.24
N VAL A 18 -21.74 -1.23 -10.08
CA VAL A 18 -22.17 -2.40 -9.29
C VAL A 18 -21.69 -3.68 -9.97
N GLY A 19 -21.94 -3.81 -11.28
CA GLY A 19 -21.54 -4.96 -12.08
C GLY A 19 -20.02 -5.18 -12.12
N TRP A 20 -19.23 -4.10 -12.06
CA TRP A 20 -17.77 -4.19 -11.95
C TRP A 20 -17.32 -4.89 -10.66
N MET A 21 -17.94 -4.57 -9.51
CA MET A 21 -17.64 -5.24 -8.26
C MET A 21 -18.16 -6.68 -8.24
N GLU A 22 -19.36 -6.90 -8.78
CA GLU A 22 -19.95 -8.24 -8.90
C GLU A 22 -19.09 -9.17 -9.76
N ALA A 23 -18.48 -8.65 -10.84
CA ALA A 23 -17.54 -9.40 -11.69
C ALA A 23 -16.28 -9.89 -10.95
N GLY A 24 -16.00 -9.35 -9.76
CA GLY A 24 -14.93 -9.82 -8.88
C GLY A 24 -15.25 -11.12 -8.12
N CYS A 25 -16.49 -11.61 -8.16
CA CYS A 25 -16.89 -12.85 -7.50
C CYS A 25 -16.15 -14.06 -8.10
N LYS A 26 -15.60 -14.91 -7.24
CA LYS A 26 -14.87 -16.12 -7.62
C LYS A 26 -15.34 -17.31 -6.80
N PRO A 27 -15.47 -18.50 -7.40
CA PRO A 27 -15.82 -19.70 -6.63
C PRO A 27 -14.70 -20.03 -5.62
N PRO A 28 -15.00 -20.67 -4.48
CA PRO A 28 -14.03 -20.90 -3.41
C PRO A 28 -12.72 -21.62 -3.81
N GLU A 29 -12.76 -22.49 -4.82
CA GLU A 29 -11.59 -23.16 -5.39
C GLU A 29 -10.59 -22.20 -6.06
N ASP A 30 -11.07 -21.04 -6.50
CA ASP A 30 -10.27 -19.99 -7.14
C ASP A 30 -9.85 -18.89 -6.16
N TRP A 31 -10.21 -19.00 -4.88
CA TRP A 31 -9.77 -18.04 -3.86
C TRP A 31 -8.26 -18.10 -3.66
N ARG A 32 -7.67 -16.91 -3.51
CA ARG A 32 -6.25 -16.70 -3.30
C ARG A 32 -6.03 -15.70 -2.16
N ILE A 33 -4.77 -15.62 -1.74
CA ILE A 33 -4.25 -14.73 -0.70
C ILE A 33 -3.20 -13.85 -1.37
N GLY A 34 -3.55 -12.60 -1.63
CA GLY A 34 -2.57 -11.57 -1.99
C GLY A 34 -2.00 -10.95 -0.72
N THR A 35 -0.71 -10.68 -0.67
CA THR A 35 -0.10 -9.98 0.48
C THR A 35 0.81 -8.88 -0.02
N GLU A 36 0.62 -7.70 0.55
CA GLU A 36 1.44 -6.54 0.22
C GLU A 36 2.10 -6.02 1.49
N HIS A 37 3.34 -5.56 1.37
CA HIS A 37 4.04 -4.98 2.50
C HIS A 37 5.05 -3.92 2.08
N GLU A 38 5.12 -2.88 2.90
CA GLU A 38 6.01 -1.74 2.74
C GLU A 38 7.17 -1.84 3.74
N LYS A 39 8.28 -1.16 3.43
CA LYS A 39 9.49 -1.14 4.27
C LYS A 39 10.31 0.11 3.98
N PHE A 40 10.93 0.67 5.00
CA PHE A 40 11.74 1.88 4.87
C PHE A 40 13.18 1.54 4.50
N PRO A 41 13.71 1.97 3.33
CA PRO A 41 15.14 1.92 3.06
C PRO A 41 15.88 2.98 3.90
N PHE A 42 17.03 2.62 4.46
CA PHE A 42 17.93 3.53 5.16
C PHE A 42 19.39 3.20 4.89
N TYR A 43 20.25 4.22 4.89
CA TYR A 43 21.69 4.01 4.86
C TYR A 43 22.19 3.48 6.20
N VAL A 44 23.00 2.42 6.17
CA VAL A 44 23.63 1.86 7.37
C VAL A 44 24.49 2.91 8.07
N ASP A 45 25.17 3.75 7.29
CA ASP A 45 25.89 4.90 7.82
C ASP A 45 24.92 6.04 8.16
N GLY A 46 24.85 6.39 9.45
CA GLY A 46 24.06 7.50 9.96
C GLY A 46 22.54 7.29 9.99
N ASN A 47 22.01 6.15 9.53
CA ASN A 47 20.59 5.85 9.50
C ASN A 47 19.76 6.94 8.80
N ARG A 48 20.30 7.52 7.73
CA ARG A 48 19.61 8.54 6.91
C ARG A 48 18.61 7.87 5.95
N PRO A 49 17.52 8.55 5.57
CA PRO A 49 16.61 8.01 4.56
C PRO A 49 17.30 7.95 3.19
N VAL A 50 16.86 7.04 2.33
CA VAL A 50 17.44 6.84 0.99
C VAL A 50 16.67 7.67 -0.05
N PRO A 51 17.31 8.65 -0.71
CA PRO A 51 16.67 9.43 -1.77
C PRO A 51 16.37 8.57 -3.02
N TYR A 52 15.56 9.11 -3.94
CA TYR A 52 15.28 8.44 -5.21
C TYR A 52 16.55 8.26 -6.06
N GLY A 53 17.24 9.36 -6.33
CA GLY A 53 18.41 9.41 -7.21
C GLY A 53 19.75 9.19 -6.51
N GLY A 54 20.84 9.34 -7.26
CA GLY A 54 22.20 9.04 -6.83
C GLY A 54 22.62 7.60 -7.11
N ASP A 55 23.93 7.34 -7.11
CA ASP A 55 24.51 6.03 -7.45
C ASP A 55 24.10 4.92 -6.47
N ASN A 56 23.69 5.31 -5.26
CA ASN A 56 23.17 4.44 -4.21
C ASN A 56 21.78 4.90 -3.73
N GLY A 57 20.92 5.35 -4.65
CA GLY A 57 19.52 5.70 -4.37
C GLY A 57 18.54 4.54 -4.57
N ILE A 58 17.25 4.78 -4.32
CA ILE A 58 16.17 3.80 -4.58
C ILE A 58 16.13 3.37 -6.04
N ARG A 59 16.45 4.28 -6.99
CA ARG A 59 16.57 3.94 -8.41
C ARG A 59 17.57 2.81 -8.65
N ALA A 60 18.73 2.82 -8.00
CA ALA A 60 19.74 1.77 -8.14
C ALA A 60 19.22 0.42 -7.61
N ILE A 61 18.41 0.43 -6.54
CA ILE A 61 17.75 -0.77 -6.03
C ILE A 61 16.77 -1.32 -7.07
N LEU A 62 15.92 -0.47 -7.67
CA LEU A 62 14.97 -0.88 -8.71
C LEU A 62 15.68 -1.44 -9.94
N GLU A 63 16.76 -0.80 -10.40
CA GLU A 63 17.56 -1.29 -11.53
C GLU A 63 18.21 -2.64 -11.22
N GLY A 64 18.78 -2.82 -10.02
CA GLY A 64 19.31 -4.12 -9.60
C GLY A 64 18.24 -5.21 -9.48
N MET A 65 17.06 -4.86 -8.96
CA MET A 65 15.92 -5.78 -8.87
C MET A 65 15.43 -6.17 -10.27
N ARG A 66 15.36 -5.21 -11.21
CA ARG A 66 15.01 -5.46 -12.61
C ARG A 66 15.94 -6.49 -13.24
N GLU A 67 17.25 -6.29 -13.11
CA GLU A 67 18.26 -7.20 -13.67
C GLU A 67 18.20 -8.59 -13.06
N LYS A 68 18.00 -8.67 -11.74
CA LYS A 68 17.94 -9.94 -11.01
C LYS A 68 16.67 -10.74 -11.32
N LEU A 69 15.53 -10.06 -11.45
CA LEU A 69 14.23 -10.70 -11.61
C LEU A 69 13.79 -10.85 -13.07
N GLY A 70 14.36 -10.05 -13.98
CA GLY A 70 13.86 -9.94 -15.36
C GLY A 70 12.44 -9.34 -15.42
N TRP A 71 12.07 -8.51 -14.44
CA TRP A 71 10.76 -7.86 -14.38
C TRP A 71 10.74 -6.59 -15.23
N GLU A 72 9.56 -6.26 -15.75
CA GLU A 72 9.37 -5.10 -16.62
C GLU A 72 9.28 -3.80 -15.80
N PRO A 73 9.98 -2.72 -16.21
CA PRO A 73 9.96 -1.48 -15.48
C PRO A 73 8.63 -0.73 -15.66
N ILE A 74 8.13 -0.16 -14.58
CA ILE A 74 7.04 0.81 -14.60
C ILE A 74 7.68 2.20 -14.64
N ILE A 75 7.34 2.99 -15.67
CA ILE A 75 7.93 4.31 -15.94
C ILE A 75 6.88 5.40 -15.76
N ASP A 76 7.22 6.45 -15.02
CA ASP A 76 6.45 7.70 -14.90
C ASP A 76 7.40 8.88 -15.12
N ALA A 77 7.02 9.81 -16.01
CA ALA A 77 7.84 10.97 -16.37
C ALA A 77 9.33 10.66 -16.67
N GLY A 78 9.63 9.48 -17.24
CA GLY A 78 11.00 9.04 -17.55
C GLY A 78 11.77 8.42 -16.38
N HIS A 79 11.13 8.25 -15.23
CA HIS A 79 11.69 7.64 -14.03
C HIS A 79 11.15 6.22 -13.82
N ILE A 80 12.03 5.26 -13.49
CA ILE A 80 11.59 3.95 -13.01
C ILE A 80 11.01 4.11 -11.61
N ILE A 81 9.75 3.72 -11.43
CA ILE A 81 8.98 3.91 -10.19
C ILE A 81 8.45 2.60 -9.59
N GLY A 82 8.74 1.49 -10.25
CA GLY A 82 8.31 0.16 -9.86
C GLY A 82 8.72 -0.88 -10.89
N LEU A 83 8.42 -2.14 -10.59
CA LEU A 83 8.61 -3.29 -11.46
C LEU A 83 7.34 -4.13 -11.46
N VAL A 84 7.01 -4.74 -12.58
CA VAL A 84 5.92 -5.70 -12.68
C VAL A 84 6.45 -7.03 -13.20
N GLU A 85 6.04 -8.12 -12.57
CA GLU A 85 6.37 -9.46 -13.03
C GLU A 85 5.78 -9.67 -14.45
N PRO A 86 6.46 -10.39 -15.36
CA PRO A 86 5.97 -10.61 -16.72
C PRO A 86 4.58 -11.29 -16.80
N THR A 87 4.20 -12.08 -15.79
CA THR A 87 2.86 -12.69 -15.67
C THR A 87 1.80 -11.72 -15.16
N GLY A 88 2.21 -10.55 -14.65
CA GLY A 88 1.35 -9.54 -14.05
C GLY A 88 0.87 -9.87 -12.63
N GLN A 89 1.40 -10.92 -12.00
CA GLN A 89 0.90 -11.41 -10.71
C GLN A 89 1.60 -10.76 -9.52
N GLY A 90 2.93 -10.54 -9.59
CA GLY A 90 3.68 -9.76 -8.60
C GLY A 90 4.09 -8.38 -9.10
N ALA A 91 4.32 -7.45 -8.17
CA ALA A 91 4.89 -6.16 -8.48
C ALA A 91 5.68 -5.54 -7.33
N ILE A 92 6.62 -4.67 -7.66
CA ILE A 92 7.34 -3.81 -6.72
C ILE A 92 6.93 -2.38 -7.02
N SER A 93 6.59 -1.62 -5.99
CA SER A 93 6.15 -0.24 -6.13
C SER A 93 6.83 0.66 -5.09
N LEU A 94 6.76 1.97 -5.30
CA LEU A 94 7.24 2.98 -4.36
C LEU A 94 6.08 3.82 -3.84
N GLU A 95 6.01 3.98 -2.52
CA GLU A 95 5.14 4.93 -1.83
C GLU A 95 5.77 6.35 -1.77
N PRO A 96 5.02 7.41 -1.40
CA PRO A 96 5.47 8.79 -1.53
C PRO A 96 6.82 9.10 -0.88
N GLY A 97 7.09 8.49 0.28
CA GLY A 97 8.33 8.64 1.06
C GLY A 97 9.47 7.73 0.66
N GLY A 98 9.29 6.90 -0.37
CA GLY A 98 10.26 5.90 -0.79
C GLY A 98 10.17 4.58 -0.02
N GLN A 99 9.06 4.34 0.68
CA GLN A 99 8.76 3.03 1.21
C GLN A 99 8.68 2.04 0.04
N PHE A 100 9.42 0.93 0.18
CA PHE A 100 9.64 -0.01 -0.90
C PHE A 100 8.67 -1.18 -0.77
N GLU A 101 7.66 -1.20 -1.60
CA GLU A 101 6.55 -2.14 -1.51
C GLU A 101 6.82 -3.41 -2.33
N LEU A 102 6.41 -4.55 -1.78
CA LEU A 102 6.08 -5.74 -2.59
C LEU A 102 4.56 -5.87 -2.59
N SER A 103 3.96 -5.94 -3.78
CA SER A 103 2.63 -6.47 -4.03
C SER A 103 2.80 -7.92 -4.50
N GLY A 104 2.60 -8.88 -3.60
CA GLY A 104 2.81 -10.30 -3.87
C GLY A 104 1.77 -10.90 -4.81
N ALA A 105 2.09 -12.06 -5.36
CA ALA A 105 1.19 -12.83 -6.21
C ALA A 105 -0.06 -13.31 -5.45
N PRO A 106 -1.17 -13.60 -6.15
CA PRO A 106 -2.33 -14.26 -5.56
C PRO A 106 -2.02 -15.74 -5.32
N LEU A 107 -1.75 -16.12 -4.07
CA LEU A 107 -1.25 -17.45 -3.69
C LEU A 107 -2.34 -18.30 -3.01
N GLU A 108 -2.23 -19.63 -3.10
CA GLU A 108 -3.23 -20.56 -2.54
C GLU A 108 -3.07 -20.76 -1.04
N THR A 109 -1.85 -20.59 -0.50
CA THR A 109 -1.57 -20.92 0.91
C THR A 109 -0.68 -19.88 1.58
N ILE A 110 -0.87 -19.70 2.89
CA ILE A 110 0.00 -18.85 3.72
C ILE A 110 1.48 -19.28 3.69
N HIS A 111 1.76 -20.56 3.40
CA HIS A 111 3.13 -21.04 3.27
C HIS A 111 3.79 -20.55 1.98
N GLN A 112 3.03 -20.44 0.89
CA GLN A 112 3.50 -19.81 -0.33
C GLN A 112 3.76 -18.32 -0.08
N THR A 113 2.83 -17.60 0.57
CA THR A 113 3.00 -16.18 0.95
C THR A 113 4.27 -15.96 1.76
N CYS A 114 4.51 -16.80 2.78
CA CYS A 114 5.71 -16.73 3.60
C CYS A 114 6.99 -16.97 2.78
N ARG A 115 6.99 -17.91 1.84
CA ARG A 115 8.13 -18.16 0.95
C ARG A 115 8.40 -16.98 0.02
N GLU A 116 7.36 -16.41 -0.58
CA GLU A 116 7.48 -15.25 -1.46
C GLU A 116 8.05 -14.04 -0.71
N GLY A 117 7.49 -13.70 0.46
CA GLY A 117 8.00 -12.59 1.28
C GLY A 117 9.47 -12.79 1.66
N ASN A 118 9.87 -14.00 2.08
CA ASN A 118 11.27 -14.28 2.42
C ASN A 118 12.19 -14.22 1.19
N ALA A 119 11.75 -14.72 0.04
CA ALA A 119 12.51 -14.63 -1.21
C ALA A 119 12.74 -13.17 -1.61
N HIS A 120 11.68 -12.35 -1.57
CA HIS A 120 11.77 -10.92 -1.86
C HIS A 120 12.74 -10.19 -0.91
N LEU A 121 12.64 -10.44 0.40
CA LEU A 121 13.56 -9.85 1.38
C LEU A 121 15.01 -10.24 1.13
N ALA A 122 15.27 -11.51 0.77
CA ALA A 122 16.62 -11.98 0.44
C ALA A 122 17.16 -11.31 -0.84
N GLN A 123 16.34 -11.18 -1.88
CA GLN A 123 16.71 -10.54 -3.15
C GLN A 123 17.01 -9.05 -2.97
N VAL A 124 16.12 -8.32 -2.30
CA VAL A 124 16.31 -6.90 -2.00
C VAL A 124 17.57 -6.69 -1.17
N ARG A 125 17.83 -7.57 -0.19
CA ARG A 125 19.04 -7.50 0.64
C ARG A 125 20.32 -7.68 -0.19
N GLU A 126 20.35 -8.66 -1.09
CA GLU A 126 21.49 -8.92 -1.97
C GLU A 126 21.89 -7.70 -2.81
N ILE A 127 20.89 -6.94 -3.27
CA ILE A 127 21.09 -5.73 -4.09
C ILE A 127 21.42 -4.51 -3.22
N ALA A 128 20.77 -4.36 -2.07
CA ALA A 128 20.88 -3.17 -1.24
C ALA A 128 22.13 -3.14 -0.35
N GLU A 129 22.63 -4.29 0.12
CA GLU A 129 23.80 -4.34 1.00
C GLU A 129 25.07 -3.74 0.36
N PRO A 130 25.42 -4.04 -0.91
CA PRO A 130 26.54 -3.40 -1.60
C PRO A 130 26.40 -1.88 -1.74
N LEU A 131 25.16 -1.37 -1.74
CA LEU A 131 24.86 0.07 -1.80
C LEU A 131 24.93 0.75 -0.42
N GLY A 132 25.21 0.00 0.64
CA GLY A 132 25.21 0.48 2.01
C GLY A 132 23.81 0.72 2.58
N ILE A 133 22.78 0.04 2.03
CA ILE A 133 21.37 0.23 2.38
C ILE A 133 20.83 -1.01 3.09
N ARG A 134 19.97 -0.78 4.08
CA ARG A 134 19.15 -1.81 4.73
C ARG A 134 17.70 -1.36 4.80
N PHE A 135 16.83 -2.28 5.20
CA PHE A 135 15.39 -2.06 5.29
C PHE A 135 14.87 -2.23 6.72
N LEU A 136 13.92 -1.39 7.11
CA LEU A 136 13.24 -1.42 8.38
C LEU A 136 11.74 -1.69 8.18
N GLY A 137 11.22 -2.72 8.84
CA GLY A 137 9.79 -3.01 8.92
C GLY A 137 9.19 -2.44 10.21
N MET A 138 8.50 -1.31 10.12
CA MET A 138 7.79 -0.65 11.23
C MET A 138 6.60 0.13 10.68
N GLY A 139 5.54 0.31 11.48
CA GLY A 139 4.35 1.03 11.03
C GLY A 139 4.57 2.51 10.68
N ALA A 140 5.63 3.14 11.21
CA ALA A 140 6.02 4.50 10.87
C ALA A 140 7.54 4.71 11.04
N SER A 141 8.11 5.67 10.32
CA SER A 141 9.52 6.03 10.46
C SER A 141 9.79 6.55 11.88
N PRO A 142 10.69 5.92 12.66
CA PRO A 142 10.90 6.28 14.05
C PRO A 142 11.80 7.49 14.23
N LYS A 143 12.47 7.97 13.18
CA LYS A 143 13.62 8.89 13.29
C LYS A 143 13.49 10.17 12.49
N TRP A 144 13.00 10.10 11.25
CA TRP A 144 13.09 11.22 10.34
C TRP A 144 11.88 12.15 10.48
N THR A 145 12.15 13.45 10.42
CA THR A 145 11.11 14.46 10.24
C THR A 145 10.50 14.31 8.85
N LEU A 146 9.29 14.85 8.67
CA LEU A 146 8.65 14.92 7.35
C LEU A 146 9.54 15.66 6.32
N ALA A 147 10.27 16.69 6.77
CA ALA A 147 11.15 17.49 5.90
C ALA A 147 12.41 16.73 5.45
N GLU A 148 12.88 15.76 6.24
CA GLU A 148 14.01 14.89 5.87
C GLU A 148 13.58 13.72 4.97
N THR A 149 12.30 13.43 4.91
CA THR A 149 11.79 12.29 4.14
C THR A 149 11.87 12.59 2.63
N PRO A 150 12.45 11.68 1.83
CA PRO A 150 12.51 11.81 0.38
C PRO A 150 11.13 11.90 -0.26
N ARG A 151 11.07 12.45 -1.48
CA ARG A 151 9.86 12.44 -2.30
C ARG A 151 10.11 11.62 -3.55
N MET A 152 9.28 10.62 -3.79
CA MET A 152 9.39 9.79 -4.99
C MET A 152 8.82 10.51 -6.22
N PRO A 153 9.44 10.37 -7.39
CA PRO A 153 9.05 11.07 -8.61
C PRO A 153 7.87 10.36 -9.30
N LYS A 154 6.74 10.26 -8.62
CA LYS A 154 5.48 9.75 -9.16
C LYS A 154 4.49 10.91 -9.28
N SER A 155 4.03 11.20 -10.49
CA SER A 155 3.24 12.38 -10.84
C SER A 155 1.99 12.52 -9.97
N ARG A 156 1.32 11.40 -9.64
CA ARG A 156 0.12 11.39 -8.79
C ARG A 156 0.37 11.87 -7.35
N TYR A 157 1.59 11.72 -6.83
CA TYR A 157 1.90 12.10 -5.46
C TYR A 157 1.99 13.61 -5.26
N ASP A 158 2.30 14.38 -6.30
CA ASP A 158 2.27 15.85 -6.22
C ASP A 158 0.85 16.36 -6.02
N ILE A 159 -0.13 15.76 -6.70
CA ILE A 159 -1.56 16.08 -6.55
C ILE A 159 -2.00 15.80 -5.10
N MET A 160 -1.74 14.59 -4.60
CA MET A 160 -2.10 14.19 -3.25
C MET A 160 -1.41 15.06 -2.19
N THR A 161 -0.13 15.40 -2.38
CA THR A 161 0.62 16.26 -1.45
C THR A 161 0.01 17.66 -1.35
N GLY A 162 -0.47 18.22 -2.46
CA GLY A 162 -1.18 19.49 -2.47
C GLY A 162 -2.60 19.41 -1.91
N TYR A 163 -3.20 18.22 -1.88
CA TYR A 163 -4.57 18.00 -1.41
C TYR A 163 -4.66 17.69 0.09
N MET A 164 -3.79 16.82 0.62
CA MET A 164 -3.88 16.32 2.00
C MET A 164 -4.05 17.41 3.07
N PRO A 165 -3.31 18.55 3.03
CA PRO A 165 -3.48 19.60 4.03
C PRO A 165 -4.87 20.28 4.04
N LYS A 166 -5.69 20.06 3.01
CA LYS A 166 -7.04 20.62 2.89
C LYS A 166 -8.11 19.78 3.59
N VAL A 167 -7.79 18.53 3.93
CA VAL A 167 -8.78 17.53 4.37
C VAL A 167 -8.45 16.85 5.70
N GLY A 168 -7.23 17.02 6.21
CA GLY A 168 -6.81 16.53 7.51
C GLY A 168 -5.41 17.03 7.87
N SER A 169 -4.99 16.85 9.12
CA SER A 169 -3.67 17.31 9.57
C SER A 169 -2.56 16.26 9.43
N GLN A 170 -2.90 14.98 9.30
CA GLN A 170 -1.94 13.86 9.31
C GLN A 170 -1.74 13.19 7.94
N GLY A 171 -2.40 13.68 6.87
CA GLY A 171 -2.33 13.06 5.55
C GLY A 171 -0.94 13.04 4.92
N LEU A 172 -0.10 14.05 5.20
CA LEU A 172 1.30 14.03 4.75
C LEU A 172 2.12 12.97 5.50
N ASP A 173 1.89 12.80 6.80
CA ASP A 173 2.58 11.77 7.58
C ASP A 173 2.18 10.36 7.17
N MET A 174 0.91 10.15 6.84
CA MET A 174 0.43 8.92 6.21
C MET A 174 1.25 8.62 4.94
N MET A 175 1.29 9.56 4.00
CA MET A 175 1.95 9.39 2.71
C MET A 175 3.45 9.11 2.84
N TYR A 176 4.14 9.89 3.66
CA TYR A 176 5.60 9.92 3.65
C TYR A 176 6.24 9.08 4.76
N ARG A 177 5.55 8.89 5.89
CA ARG A 177 6.18 8.35 7.10
C ARG A 177 5.54 7.08 7.63
N THR A 178 4.58 6.46 6.95
CA THR A 178 4.00 5.18 7.37
C THR A 178 4.37 4.01 6.45
N CYS A 179 4.39 2.79 7.02
CA CYS A 179 4.39 1.55 6.24
C CYS A 179 3.21 0.66 6.69
N THR A 180 2.75 -0.24 5.83
CA THR A 180 1.74 -1.25 6.15
C THR A 180 2.18 -2.67 5.77
N ILE A 181 1.48 -3.65 6.33
CA ILE A 181 1.31 -4.98 5.75
C ILE A 181 -0.20 -5.20 5.58
N GLN A 182 -0.61 -5.69 4.42
CA GLN A 182 -2.01 -5.91 4.09
C GLN A 182 -2.22 -7.23 3.37
N VAL A 183 -3.46 -7.71 3.42
CA VAL A 183 -3.90 -8.94 2.78
C VAL A 183 -5.12 -8.67 1.91
N ASN A 184 -5.09 -9.20 0.69
CA ASN A 184 -6.19 -9.15 -0.27
C ASN A 184 -6.84 -10.53 -0.31
N LEU A 185 -8.17 -10.59 -0.14
CA LEU A 185 -8.94 -11.82 -0.06
C LEU A 185 -10.15 -11.75 -1.01
N ASP A 186 -10.44 -12.87 -1.67
CA ASP A 186 -11.56 -12.99 -2.59
C ASP A 186 -12.90 -13.21 -1.87
N PHE A 187 -13.99 -13.09 -2.62
CA PHE A 187 -15.36 -13.42 -2.21
C PHE A 187 -16.11 -14.14 -3.34
N ASP A 188 -17.11 -14.95 -3.02
CA ASP A 188 -17.87 -15.73 -4.02
C ASP A 188 -19.20 -15.12 -4.46
N SER A 189 -19.69 -14.14 -3.70
CA SER A 189 -21.02 -13.56 -3.87
C SER A 189 -21.12 -12.25 -3.10
N GLU A 190 -22.16 -11.46 -3.37
CA GLU A 190 -22.48 -10.27 -2.59
C GLU A 190 -22.71 -10.59 -1.10
N THR A 191 -23.34 -11.73 -0.81
CA THR A 191 -23.59 -12.17 0.58
C THR A 191 -22.30 -12.49 1.32
N ASP A 192 -21.37 -13.19 0.67
CA ASP A 192 -20.05 -13.48 1.24
C ASP A 192 -19.20 -12.20 1.38
N MET A 193 -19.18 -11.33 0.37
CA MET A 193 -18.54 -10.01 0.43
C MET A 193 -19.05 -9.20 1.62
N ARG A 194 -20.38 -9.05 1.77
CA ARG A 194 -21.03 -8.38 2.91
C ARG A 194 -20.50 -8.93 4.23
N ARG A 195 -20.53 -10.26 4.39
CA ARG A 195 -20.09 -10.92 5.62
C ARG A 195 -18.61 -10.65 5.91
N LYS A 196 -17.74 -10.80 4.91
CA LYS A 196 -16.29 -10.56 5.04
C LYS A 196 -16.01 -9.10 5.39
N MET A 197 -16.63 -8.14 4.70
CA MET A 197 -16.52 -6.70 5.01
C MET A 197 -16.96 -6.38 6.44
N GLN A 198 -18.11 -6.87 6.88
CA GLN A 198 -18.62 -6.65 8.23
C GLN A 198 -17.72 -7.23 9.31
N VAL A 199 -17.22 -8.45 9.11
CA VAL A 199 -16.29 -9.08 10.06
C VAL A 199 -14.97 -8.33 10.09
N SER A 200 -14.38 -8.05 8.92
CA SER A 200 -13.11 -7.34 8.81
C SER A 200 -13.18 -5.96 9.46
N MET A 201 -14.21 -5.15 9.18
CA MET A 201 -14.35 -3.83 9.80
C MET A 201 -14.53 -3.89 11.32
N LYS A 202 -15.29 -4.86 11.84
CA LYS A 202 -15.45 -5.04 13.31
C LYS A 202 -14.14 -5.44 13.99
N LEU A 203 -13.33 -6.27 13.33
CA LEU A 203 -12.10 -6.82 13.89
C LEU A 203 -10.85 -6.00 13.55
N GLN A 204 -10.95 -5.01 12.66
CA GLN A 204 -9.81 -4.19 12.24
C GLN A 204 -9.11 -3.48 13.42
N PRO A 205 -9.80 -2.95 14.45
CA PRO A 205 -9.13 -2.41 15.63
C PRO A 205 -8.32 -3.46 16.40
N LEU A 206 -8.81 -4.70 16.48
CA LEU A 206 -8.08 -5.80 17.13
C LEU A 206 -6.82 -6.16 16.34
N ALA A 207 -6.91 -6.25 15.01
CA ALA A 207 -5.74 -6.44 14.16
C ALA A 207 -4.73 -5.29 14.33
N THR A 208 -5.20 -4.05 14.41
CA THR A 208 -4.34 -2.87 14.64
C THR A 208 -3.57 -2.96 15.96
N VAL A 209 -4.20 -3.46 17.03
CA VAL A 209 -3.53 -3.68 18.32
C VAL A 209 -2.49 -4.80 18.24
N LEU A 210 -2.84 -5.93 17.62
CA LEU A 210 -1.93 -7.09 17.48
C LEU A 210 -0.67 -6.74 16.69
N PHE A 211 -0.77 -5.85 15.70
CA PHE A 211 0.32 -5.46 14.80
C PHE A 211 0.88 -4.05 15.10
N ALA A 212 0.57 -3.48 16.26
CA ALA A 212 1.04 -2.16 16.66
C ALA A 212 2.58 -2.09 16.70
N SER A 213 3.16 -1.21 15.89
CA SER A 213 4.61 -1.20 15.63
C SER A 213 5.18 0.19 15.30
N SER A 214 4.61 1.26 15.88
CA SER A 214 5.07 2.65 15.66
C SER A 214 5.06 3.52 16.93
N PRO A 215 5.85 3.17 17.96
CA PRO A 215 5.87 3.91 19.24
C PRO A 215 6.85 5.09 19.28
N PHE A 216 7.56 5.38 18.19
CA PHE A 216 8.55 6.46 18.11
C PHE A 216 8.21 7.43 16.99
N THR A 217 8.52 8.70 17.22
CA THR A 217 8.49 9.77 16.22
C THR A 217 9.72 10.65 16.44
N GLU A 218 10.45 10.97 15.37
CA GLU A 218 11.59 11.90 15.40
C GLU A 218 12.67 11.57 16.46
N GLY A 219 12.88 10.27 16.69
CA GLY A 219 13.92 9.76 17.60
C GLY A 219 13.48 9.63 19.06
N ALA A 220 12.23 9.93 19.40
CA ALA A 220 11.72 9.85 20.77
C ALA A 220 10.40 9.05 20.86
N PRO A 221 10.07 8.47 22.02
CA PRO A 221 8.75 7.87 22.25
C PRO A 221 7.62 8.89 22.05
N ASN A 222 6.59 8.52 21.32
CA ASN A 222 5.45 9.41 21.00
C ASN A 222 4.21 9.18 21.90
N GLY A 223 4.28 8.21 22.82
CA GLY A 223 3.18 7.88 23.74
C GLY A 223 2.11 6.95 23.17
N LEU A 224 2.26 6.49 21.93
CA LEU A 224 1.36 5.57 21.26
C LEU A 224 2.02 4.20 21.05
N GLN A 225 1.21 3.16 20.86
CA GLN A 225 1.71 1.86 20.40
C GLN A 225 1.70 1.78 18.86
N SER A 226 0.70 2.40 18.26
CA SER A 226 0.55 2.53 16.81
C SER A 226 0.24 3.97 16.45
N TRP A 227 1.28 4.80 16.29
CA TRP A 227 1.12 6.14 15.74
C TRP A 227 0.56 6.12 14.32
N ARG A 228 0.95 5.12 13.51
CA ARG A 228 0.29 4.84 12.21
C ARG A 228 -1.23 4.74 12.35
N GLY A 229 -1.72 3.98 13.34
CA GLY A 229 -3.16 3.82 13.55
C GLY A 229 -3.86 5.13 13.92
N ASP A 230 -3.17 6.01 14.67
CA ASP A 230 -3.69 7.33 15.02
C ASP A 230 -3.67 8.30 13.82
N ILE A 231 -2.62 8.28 13.01
CA ILE A 231 -2.51 9.06 11.76
C ILE A 231 -3.76 8.90 10.91
N TRP A 232 -4.21 7.67 10.66
CA TRP A 232 -5.35 7.36 9.80
C TRP A 232 -6.70 7.92 10.30
N ARG A 233 -6.77 8.43 11.53
CA ARG A 233 -7.96 9.10 12.08
C ARG A 233 -8.13 10.55 11.61
N ASP A 234 -7.10 11.14 11.01
CA ASP A 234 -7.12 12.53 10.54
C ASP A 234 -6.30 12.72 9.25
N VAL A 235 -6.55 11.86 8.26
CA VAL A 235 -5.97 11.94 6.90
C VAL A 235 -6.93 12.67 5.96
N ASP A 236 -8.04 12.00 5.63
CA ASP A 236 -9.17 12.51 4.85
C ASP A 236 -10.38 11.66 5.25
N ASN A 237 -11.22 12.21 6.13
CA ASN A 237 -12.32 11.46 6.74
C ASN A 237 -13.48 11.18 5.77
N GLN A 238 -13.42 11.66 4.51
CA GLN A 238 -14.36 11.24 3.47
C GLN A 238 -13.99 9.88 2.86
N ARG A 239 -12.74 9.42 3.02
CA ARG A 239 -12.23 8.16 2.46
C ARG A 239 -11.56 7.24 3.47
N SER A 240 -11.58 7.59 4.77
CA SER A 240 -10.93 6.83 5.84
C SER A 240 -11.90 6.49 6.97
N GLY A 241 -11.46 5.62 7.87
CA GLY A 241 -12.21 5.22 9.06
C GLY A 241 -13.06 3.97 8.84
N LEU A 242 -13.95 3.73 9.80
CA LEU A 242 -14.97 2.69 9.68
C LEU A 242 -16.10 3.22 8.80
N LEU A 243 -16.62 2.39 7.91
CA LEU A 243 -17.78 2.71 7.08
C LEU A 243 -19.04 2.20 7.79
N PRO A 244 -19.82 3.06 8.49
CA PRO A 244 -20.90 2.57 9.35
C PRO A 244 -22.02 1.86 8.58
N PHE A 245 -22.26 2.27 7.34
CA PHE A 245 -23.29 1.70 6.47
C PHE A 245 -23.04 0.21 6.15
N VAL A 246 -21.77 -0.25 6.19
CA VAL A 246 -21.40 -1.66 5.99
C VAL A 246 -22.04 -2.57 7.04
N PHE A 247 -22.38 -2.06 8.22
CA PHE A 247 -23.01 -2.85 9.30
C PHE A 247 -24.52 -3.05 9.13
N SER A 248 -25.14 -2.45 8.11
CA SER A 248 -26.52 -2.75 7.74
C SER A 248 -26.66 -4.23 7.36
N SER A 249 -27.78 -4.87 7.71
CA SER A 249 -28.09 -6.23 7.23
C SER A 249 -28.22 -6.31 5.71
N ASP A 250 -28.54 -5.18 5.10
CA ASP A 250 -28.89 -5.06 3.69
C ASP A 250 -27.73 -4.54 2.84
N PHE A 251 -26.57 -4.21 3.46
CA PHE A 251 -25.38 -3.68 2.78
C PHE A 251 -24.97 -4.51 1.55
N GLY A 252 -24.89 -3.92 0.38
CA GLY A 252 -24.49 -4.59 -0.86
C GLY A 252 -23.43 -3.83 -1.66
N PHE A 253 -23.16 -4.32 -2.86
CA PHE A 253 -22.29 -3.64 -3.82
C PHE A 253 -22.82 -2.25 -4.17
N ALA A 254 -24.14 -2.09 -4.29
CA ALA A 254 -24.77 -0.81 -4.58
C ALA A 254 -24.45 0.26 -3.53
N ASP A 255 -24.57 -0.05 -2.23
CA ASP A 255 -24.25 0.91 -1.16
C ASP A 255 -22.77 1.32 -1.20
N TYR A 256 -21.88 0.37 -1.50
CA TYR A 256 -20.45 0.68 -1.63
C TYR A 256 -20.18 1.56 -2.87
N ALA A 257 -20.84 1.29 -4.00
CA ALA A 257 -20.73 2.12 -5.21
C ALA A 257 -21.23 3.55 -4.97
N GLU A 258 -22.36 3.70 -4.28
CA GLU A 258 -22.94 5.01 -3.94
C GLU A 258 -22.00 5.79 -3.02
N TRP A 259 -21.48 5.16 -1.97
CA TRP A 259 -20.46 5.77 -1.13
C TRP A 259 -19.23 6.20 -1.93
N ALA A 260 -18.70 5.32 -2.80
CA ALA A 260 -17.51 5.61 -3.59
C ALA A 260 -17.71 6.76 -4.59
N LEU A 261 -18.93 6.93 -5.12
CA LEU A 261 -19.29 8.06 -5.99
C LEU A 261 -19.26 9.41 -5.26
N ASP A 262 -19.60 9.43 -3.97
CA ASP A 262 -19.58 10.64 -3.16
C ASP A 262 -18.18 11.00 -2.64
N VAL A 263 -17.21 10.08 -2.68
CA VAL A 263 -15.83 10.35 -2.32
C VAL A 263 -15.19 11.27 -3.37
N PRO A 264 -14.63 12.44 -2.99
CA PRO A 264 -13.98 13.33 -3.95
C PRO A 264 -12.82 12.63 -4.70
N MET A 265 -12.77 12.78 -6.03
CA MET A 265 -11.65 12.27 -6.82
C MET A 265 -10.35 13.00 -6.49
N TYR A 266 -9.21 12.31 -6.60
CA TYR A 266 -7.90 12.98 -6.60
C TYR A 266 -7.51 13.50 -7.99
N PHE A 267 -7.74 12.69 -9.02
CA PHE A 267 -7.36 12.93 -10.41
C PHE A 267 -8.36 12.24 -11.35
#